data_AF-A0A923A2Y8-F1
#
_entry.id   AF-A0A923A2Y8-F1
#
_cell.length_a   1.000
_cell.length_b   1.000
_cell.length_c   1.000
_cell.angle_alpha   90.00
_cell.angle_beta   90.00
_cell.angle_gamma   90.00
#
_symmetry.space_group_name_H-M   'P 1'
#
loop_
_entity.id
_entity.type
_entity.pdbx_description
1 polymer ?
#
loop_
_entity_poly.entity_id
_entity_poly.type
_entity_poly.pdbx_seq_one_letter_code
_entity_poly.pdbx_strand_id
1 'polypeptide(L)'
;MMDDAGYASALFVSSPYHMRRISLISKTVFQDERYQLIFRGSRYARPSSFFSLFRQPKIEQVFEEYLKISGFCLYHLYDRVTSKTPALET
;
A
#
# COMPACT_ATOMS: atom_id res chain seq x y z
N MET A 1 8.07 -10.46 -13.92
CA MET A 1 6.98 -10.30 -12.92
C MET A 1 6.69 -11.65 -12.26
N MET A 2 5.86 -11.70 -11.21
CA MET A 2 5.59 -12.95 -10.47
C MET A 2 5.09 -14.08 -11.39
N ASP A 3 4.36 -13.73 -12.46
CA ASP A 3 3.90 -14.65 -13.50
C ASP A 3 5.06 -15.28 -14.28
N ASP A 4 6.06 -14.49 -14.66
CA ASP A 4 7.24 -14.97 -15.38
C ASP A 4 8.05 -15.97 -14.56
N ALA A 5 7.92 -15.91 -13.23
CA ALA A 5 8.55 -16.82 -12.29
C ALA A 5 7.62 -17.94 -11.78
N GLY A 6 6.36 -17.97 -12.23
CA GLY A 6 5.36 -18.96 -11.82
C GLY A 6 4.91 -18.85 -10.35
N TYR A 7 5.08 -17.68 -9.71
CA TYR A 7 4.72 -17.48 -8.30
C TYR A 7 3.28 -16.99 -8.15
N ALA A 8 2.46 -17.76 -7.42
CA ALA A 8 1.07 -17.41 -7.08
C ALA A 8 0.93 -16.75 -5.69
N SER A 9 2.00 -16.66 -4.90
CA SER A 9 1.94 -16.14 -3.53
C SER A 9 3.16 -15.28 -3.17
N ALA A 10 2.93 -14.24 -2.36
CA ALA A 10 3.97 -13.37 -1.83
C ALA A 10 3.85 -13.18 -0.32
N LEU A 11 4.96 -13.26 0.40
CA LEU A 11 5.05 -12.92 1.83
C LEU A 11 5.78 -11.58 2.01
N PHE A 12 5.06 -10.59 2.53
CA PHE A 12 5.61 -9.28 2.88
C PHE A 12 5.93 -9.23 4.37
N VAL A 13 7.17 -8.84 4.69
CA VAL A 13 7.63 -8.65 6.07
C VAL A 13 8.25 -7.26 6.21
N SER A 14 7.69 -6.45 7.10
CA SER A 14 8.24 -5.12 7.44
C SER A 14 7.85 -4.70 8.86
N SER A 15 8.20 -3.49 9.27
CA SER A 15 7.67 -2.93 10.53
C SER A 15 6.14 -2.84 10.45
N PRO A 16 5.41 -3.01 11.57
CA PRO A 16 3.95 -2.87 11.62
C PRO A 16 3.46 -1.53 11.06
N TYR A 17 4.25 -0.48 11.24
CA TYR A 17 3.97 0.86 10.73
C TYR A 17 3.93 0.88 9.19
N HIS A 18 5.00 0.43 8.52
CA HIS A 18 5.04 0.42 7.06
C HIS A 18 4.16 -0.66 6.42
N MET A 19 3.89 -1.75 7.15
CA MET A 19 3.01 -2.83 6.68
C MET A 19 1.61 -2.34 6.33
N ARG A 20 1.09 -1.30 7.01
CA ARG A 20 -0.22 -0.74 6.67
C ARG A 20 -0.24 -0.17 5.24
N ARG A 21 0.75 0.65 4.90
CA ARG A 21 0.89 1.24 3.56
C ARG A 21 1.14 0.17 2.50
N ILE A 22 2.05 -0.76 2.76
CA ILE A 22 2.37 -1.85 1.83
C ILE A 22 1.14 -2.71 1.57
N SER A 23 0.39 -3.08 2.62
CA SER A 23 -0.84 -3.86 2.46
C SER A 23 -1.87 -3.16 1.60
N LEU A 24 -2.07 -1.85 1.79
CA LEU A 24 -2.99 -1.06 0.99
C LEU A 24 -2.56 -1.00 -0.48
N ILE A 25 -1.32 -0.59 -0.76
CA ILE A 25 -0.81 -0.45 -2.13
C ILE A 25 -0.81 -1.80 -2.85
N SER A 26 -0.27 -2.84 -2.22
CA SER A 26 -0.17 -4.16 -2.83
C SER A 26 -1.56 -4.74 -3.15
N LYS A 27 -2.55 -4.57 -2.28
CA LYS A 27 -3.93 -5.00 -2.58
C LYS A 27 -4.57 -4.19 -3.70
N THR A 28 -4.22 -2.91 -3.86
CA THR A 28 -4.74 -2.06 -4.94
C THR A 28 -4.08 -2.36 -6.29
N VAL A 29 -2.78 -2.66 -6.31
CA VAL A 29 -2.06 -2.98 -7.56
C VAL A 29 -2.35 -4.41 -8.01
N PHE A 30 -2.29 -5.35 -7.08
CA PHE A 30 -2.52 -6.77 -7.33
C PHE A 30 -3.94 -7.15 -6.92
N GLN A 31 -4.95 -6.41 -7.42
CA GLN A 31 -6.39 -6.65 -7.15
C GLN A 31 -6.90 -8.00 -7.64
N ASP A 32 -6.08 -8.73 -8.40
CA ASP A 32 -6.43 -9.99 -9.01
C ASP A 32 -6.49 -11.10 -7.95
N GLU A 33 -7.61 -11.83 -7.89
CA GLU A 33 -7.80 -12.99 -7.00
C GLU A 33 -6.76 -14.10 -7.26
N ARG A 34 -6.00 -13.97 -8.36
CA ARG A 34 -4.92 -14.86 -8.76
C ARG A 34 -3.72 -14.88 -7.80
N TYR A 35 -3.51 -13.86 -6.95
CA TYR A 35 -2.35 -13.83 -6.05
C TYR A 35 -2.71 -13.87 -4.57
N GLN A 36 -2.08 -14.79 -3.83
CA GLN A 36 -2.18 -14.85 -2.38
C GLN A 36 -1.12 -13.94 -1.73
N LEU A 37 -1.54 -12.79 -1.23
CA LEU A 37 -0.66 -11.83 -0.55
C LEU A 37 -0.76 -11.96 0.97
N ILE A 38 0.35 -12.31 1.63
CA ILE A 38 0.43 -12.46 3.08
C ILE A 38 1.25 -11.31 3.65
N PHE A 39 0.71 -10.60 4.65
CA PHE A 39 1.39 -9.46 5.29
C PHE A 39 1.68 -9.76 6.75
N ARG A 40 2.95 -9.66 7.16
CA ARG A 40 3.37 -9.82 8.55
C ARG A 40 4.14 -8.60 9.05
N GLY A 41 3.57 -7.95 10.06
CA GLY A 41 4.31 -6.98 10.87
C GLY A 41 5.36 -7.69 11.72
N SER A 42 6.58 -7.15 11.72
CA SER A 42 7.66 -7.64 12.57
C SER A 42 7.26 -7.57 14.05
N ARG A 43 7.36 -8.71 14.74
CA ARG A 43 7.07 -8.88 16.18
C ARG A 43 7.94 -8.02 17.10
N TYR A 44 9.03 -7.47 16.58
CA TYR A 44 10.02 -6.69 17.34
C TYR A 44 9.63 -5.22 17.50
N ALA A 45 8.67 -4.73 16.71
CA ALA A 45 8.12 -3.40 16.88
C ALA A 45 6.90 -3.51 17.81
N ARG A 46 7.03 -2.95 19.02
CA ARG A 46 5.90 -2.86 19.96
C ARG A 46 4.74 -2.15 19.25
N PRO A 47 3.51 -2.69 19.26
CA PRO A 47 2.36 -1.97 18.77
C PRO A 47 2.24 -0.70 19.63
N SER A 48 2.51 0.45 19.03
CA SER A 48 2.14 1.71 19.62
C SER A 48 0.62 1.67 19.73
N SER A 49 0.09 1.40 20.93
CA SER A 49 -1.33 1.48 21.26
C SER A 49 -1.95 2.70 20.58
N PHE A 50 -3.20 2.58 20.10
CA PHE A 50 -3.95 3.69 19.49
C PHE A 50 -3.87 4.98 20.34
N PHE A 51 -3.82 4.83 21.68
CA PHE A 51 -3.65 5.94 22.63
C PHE A 51 -2.21 6.47 22.75
N SER A 52 -1.18 5.69 22.41
CA SER A 52 0.22 6.15 22.34
C SER A 52 0.54 6.91 21.05
N LEU A 53 -0.35 6.85 20.06
CA LEU A 53 -0.26 7.54 18.78
C LEU A 53 -0.57 9.05 18.93
N PHE A 54 -1.39 9.41 19.91
CA PHE A 54 -1.75 10.79 20.25
C PHE A 54 -0.82 11.47 21.27
N ARG A 55 0.12 10.73 21.88
CA ARG A 55 0.88 11.19 23.06
C ARG A 55 2.26 11.78 22.74
N GLN A 56 2.68 11.81 21.48
CA GLN A 56 3.98 12.34 21.02
C GLN A 56 3.81 13.02 19.65
N PRO A 57 4.78 13.83 19.16
CA PRO A 57 4.70 14.54 17.88
C PRO A 57 4.84 13.58 16.68
N LYS A 58 3.95 12.59 16.62
CA LYS A 58 3.85 11.55 15.59
C LYS A 58 2.70 11.81 14.63
N ILE A 59 1.94 12.89 14.86
CA ILE A 59 0.85 13.33 13.97
C ILE A 59 1.43 13.67 12.59
N GLU A 60 2.62 14.30 12.53
CA GLU A 60 3.31 14.59 11.27
C GLU A 60 3.64 13.31 10.50
N GLN A 61 4.11 12.26 11.18
CA GLN A 61 4.41 10.97 10.55
C GLN A 61 3.15 10.28 10.02
N VAL A 62 2.05 10.35 10.77
CA VAL A 62 0.76 9.82 10.33
C VAL A 62 0.23 10.61 9.13
N PHE A 63 0.30 11.93 9.19
CA PHE A 63 -0.12 12.81 8.10
C PHE A 63 0.69 12.56 6.83
N GLU A 64 2.01 12.42 6.94
CA GLU A 64 2.90 12.11 5.82
C GLU A 64 2.55 10.74 5.20
N GLU A 65 2.18 9.75 6.02
CA GLU A 65 1.69 8.46 5.50
C GLU A 65 0.37 8.59 4.75
N TYR A 66 -0.59 9.34 5.27
CA TYR A 66 -1.84 9.60 4.57
C TYR A 66 -1.62 10.41 3.30
N LEU A 67 -0.69 11.37 3.30
CA LEU A 67 -0.34 12.14 2.10
C LEU A 67 0.23 11.22 1.01
N LYS A 68 1.13 10.29 1.39
CA LYS A 68 1.70 9.30 0.46
C LYS A 68 0.64 8.34 -0.08
N ILE A 69 -0.27 7.87 0.77
CA ILE A 69 -1.39 7.00 0.35
C ILE A 69 -2.35 7.76 -0.57
N SER A 70 -2.74 8.98 -0.21
CA SER A 70 -3.62 9.82 -1.02
C SER A 70 -3.00 10.16 -2.37
N GLY A 71 -1.70 10.49 -2.41
CA GLY A 71 -0.96 10.70 -3.65
C GLY A 71 -0.97 9.47 -4.55
N PHE A 72 -0.75 8.27 -3.97
CA PHE A 72 -0.89 7.01 -4.71
C PHE A 72 -2.31 6.80 -5.24
N CYS A 73 -3.34 7.04 -4.43
CA CYS A 73 -4.73 6.92 -4.86
C CYS A 73 -5.08 7.89 -5.98
N LEU A 74 -4.64 9.15 -5.89
CA LEU A 74 -4.86 10.16 -6.93
C LEU A 74 -4.13 9.81 -8.23
N TYR A 75 -2.88 9.37 -8.14
CA TYR A 75 -2.12 8.90 -9.30
C TYR A 75 -2.82 7.71 -9.96
N HIS A 76 -3.22 6.71 -9.18
CA HIS A 76 -3.90 5.52 -9.70
C HIS A 76 -5.29 5.85 -10.25
N LEU A 77 -6.01 6.81 -9.67
CA LEU A 77 -7.27 7.31 -10.22
C LEU A 77 -7.05 8.03 -11.55
N TYR A 78 -6.05 8.91 -11.62
CA TYR A 78 -5.67 9.60 -12.84
C TYR A 78 -5.29 8.61 -13.94
N ASP A 79 -4.43 7.64 -13.64
CA ASP A 79 -4.02 6.58 -14.57
C ASP A 79 -5.22 5.75 -15.07
N ARG A 80 -6.15 5.38 -14.19
CA ARG A 80 -7.41 4.72 -14.60
C ARG A 80 -8.31 5.57 -15.50
N VAL A 81 -8.33 6.89 -15.29
CA VAL A 81 -9.10 7.81 -16.13
C VAL A 81 -8.44 7.93 -17.49
N THR A 82 -7.13 8.18 -17.52
CA THR A 82 -6.33 8.36 -18.74
C THR A 82 -6.30 7.09 -19.59
N SER A 83 -6.19 5.90 -18.98
CA SER A 83 -6.25 4.62 -19.71
C SER A 83 -7.63 4.28 -20.30
N LYS A 84 -8.71 4.88 -19.78
CA LYS A 84 -10.06 4.73 -20.33
C LYS A 84 -10.41 5.72 -21.43
N THR A 85 -9.63 6.79 -21.59
CA THR A 85 -9.76 7.71 -22.71
C THR A 85 -8.90 7.18 -23.85
N PRO A 86 -9.45 6.51 -24.88
CA PRO A 86 -8.66 6.25 -26.08
C PRO A 86 -8.18 7.61 -26.59
N ALA A 87 -6.86 7.76 -26.71
CA ALA A 87 -6.23 8.94 -27.26
C ALA A 87 -6.97 9.32 -28.56
N LEU A 88 -7.68 10.43 -28.51
CA LEU A 88 -8.50 10.95 -29.59
C LEU A 88 -7.74 12.12 -30.22
N GLU A 89 -6.51 11.89 -30.68
CA GLU A 89 -5.74 12.87 -31.47
C GLU A 89 -4.89 12.07 -32.48
N THR A 90 -5.40 11.93 -33.72
CA THR A 90 -5.05 12.65 -34.98
C THR A 90 -3.94 11.99 -35.78
#